data_AF-A0A7R9XJZ7-F1
#
_entry.id   AF-A0A7R9XJZ7-F1
#
_cell.length_a   1.000
_cell.length_b   1.000
_cell.length_c   1.000
_cell.angle_alpha   90.00
_cell.angle_beta   90.00
_cell.angle_gamma   90.00
#
_symmetry.space_group_name_H-M   'P 1'
#
loop_
_entity.id
_entity.type
_entity.pdbx_description
1 polymer ?
#
loop_
_entity_poly.entity_id
_entity_poly.type
_entity_poly.pdbx_seq_one_letter_code
_entity_poly.pdbx_strand_id
1 'polypeptide(L)'
;VNLAPGEYGAFTANIVFRRVGEIFVDVDLIVKEGDIHSFTFTGNVVPPECFFTPDVIDFGEVCFGFPTSREITLTNWSNVQVIFSLRADGDGSALSYRDQDFIKDPENV
;
A
#
# COMPACT_ATOMS: atom_id res chain seq x y z
N VAL A 1 -22.58 9.69 -30.28
CA VAL A 1 -24.03 9.72 -29.95
C VAL A 1 -24.69 10.74 -30.86
N ASN A 2 -25.92 10.51 -31.30
CA ASN A 2 -26.70 11.48 -32.06
C ASN A 2 -27.82 12.00 -31.16
N LEU A 3 -27.91 13.31 -30.93
CA LEU A 3 -28.89 13.95 -30.04
C LEU A 3 -29.77 14.87 -30.86
N ALA A 4 -31.08 14.80 -30.67
CA ALA A 4 -32.02 15.75 -31.27
C ALA A 4 -32.01 17.10 -30.51
N PRO A 5 -32.56 18.18 -31.10
CA PRO A 5 -32.64 19.47 -30.41
C PRO A 5 -33.37 19.39 -29.07
N GLY A 6 -32.72 19.86 -28.01
CA GLY A 6 -33.25 19.82 -26.64
C GLY A 6 -33.05 18.48 -25.91
N GLU A 7 -32.44 17.48 -26.56
CA GLU A 7 -32.05 16.24 -25.90
C GLU A 7 -30.68 16.35 -25.21
N TYR A 8 -30.50 15.53 -24.18
CA TYR A 8 -29.26 15.43 -23.42
C TYR A 8 -28.75 13.99 -23.47
N GLY A 9 -27.43 13.83 -23.57
CA GLY A 9 -26.76 12.53 -23.51
C GLY A 9 -25.79 12.48 -22.34
N ALA A 10 -25.84 11.42 -21.55
CA ALA A 10 -24.83 11.13 -20.54
C ALA A 10 -23.73 10.24 -21.15
N PHE A 11 -22.51 10.42 -20.67
CA PHE A 11 -21.42 9.48 -20.89
C PHE A 11 -20.72 9.21 -19.57
N THR A 12 -20.15 8.01 -19.44
CA THR A 12 -19.38 7.60 -18.26
C THR A 12 -17.92 7.48 -18.66
N ALA A 13 -17.05 8.23 -18.00
CA ALA A 13 -15.61 8.08 -18.11
C ALA A 13 -15.09 7.30 -16.90
N ASN A 14 -14.48 6.13 -17.13
CA ASN A 14 -13.79 5.39 -16.08
C ASN A 14 -12.32 5.80 -16.10
N ILE A 15 -11.85 6.43 -15.03
CA ILE A 15 -10.47 6.92 -14.95
C ILE A 15 -9.77 6.25 -13.77
N VAL A 16 -8.65 5.59 -14.04
CA VAL A 16 -7.86 4.86 -13.04
C VAL A 16 -6.48 5.48 -12.94
N PHE A 17 -6.07 5.82 -11.72
CA PHE A 17 -4.77 6.41 -11.45
C PHE A 17 -3.92 5.46 -10.60
N ARG A 18 -2.62 5.43 -10.88
CA ARG A 18 -1.64 4.57 -10.19
C ARG A 18 -0.62 5.35 -9.36
N ARG A 19 -0.72 6.68 -9.35
CA ARG A 19 0.20 7.56 -8.62
C ARG A 19 -0.62 8.50 -7.76
N VAL A 20 -0.13 8.74 -6.55
CA VAL A 20 -0.63 9.76 -5.63
C VAL A 20 -0.34 11.14 -6.21
N GLY A 21 -1.24 12.09 -5.98
CA GLY A 21 -1.07 13.49 -6.34
C GLY A 21 -2.26 14.07 -7.10
N GLU A 22 -2.07 15.31 -7.53
CA GLU A 22 -3.03 16.02 -8.37
C GLU A 22 -3.05 15.45 -9.79
N ILE A 23 -4.26 15.39 -10.34
CA ILE A 23 -4.53 14.89 -11.67
C ILE A 23 -5.35 15.92 -12.44
N PHE A 24 -5.00 16.08 -13.71
CA PHE A 24 -5.71 16.90 -14.68
C PHE A 24 -5.90 16.04 -15.93
N VAL A 25 -7.15 15.88 -16.36
CA VAL A 25 -7.49 15.09 -17.54
C VAL A 25 -8.36 15.97 -18.44
N ASP A 26 -7.79 16.39 -19.56
CA ASP A 26 -8.51 17.15 -20.58
C ASP A 26 -9.28 16.20 -21.50
N VAL A 27 -10.54 16.53 -21.73
CA VAL A 27 -11.46 15.78 -22.60
C VAL A 27 -12.06 16.75 -23.60
N ASP A 28 -11.82 16.47 -24.87
CA ASP A 28 -12.40 17.24 -25.97
C ASP A 28 -13.67 16.56 -26.48
N LEU A 29 -14.77 17.31 -26.47
CA LEU A 29 -16.00 16.95 -27.16
C LEU A 29 -15.97 17.56 -28.56
N ILE A 30 -15.88 16.69 -29.56
CA ILE A 30 -15.88 17.07 -30.97
C ILE A 30 -17.30 16.97 -31.51
N VAL A 31 -17.89 18.11 -31.85
CA VAL A 31 -19.18 18.15 -32.55
C VAL A 31 -18.92 18.03 -34.06
N LYS A 32 -19.61 17.09 -34.70
CA LYS A 32 -19.48 16.92 -36.16
C LYS A 32 -19.93 18.21 -36.86
N GLU A 33 -19.03 18.79 -37.66
CA GLU A 33 -19.25 20.06 -38.39
C GLU A 33 -19.48 21.28 -37.46
N GLY A 34 -19.02 21.20 -36.21
CA GLY A 34 -19.09 22.29 -35.23
C GLY A 34 -17.77 22.52 -34.50
N ASP A 35 -17.85 23.24 -33.38
CA ASP A 35 -16.69 23.58 -32.55
C ASP A 35 -16.26 22.40 -31.64
N ILE A 36 -15.02 22.49 -31.17
CA ILE A 36 -14.49 21.61 -30.12
C ILE A 36 -14.74 22.25 -28.76
N HIS A 37 -15.28 21.46 -27.83
CA HIS A 37 -15.46 21.88 -26.44
C HIS A 37 -14.56 21.07 -25.51
N SER A 38 -13.58 21.73 -24.90
CA SER A 38 -12.64 21.10 -23.97
C SER A 38 -13.13 21.21 -22.53
N PHE A 39 -12.99 20.14 -21.77
CA PHE A 39 -13.31 20.07 -20.35
C PHE A 39 -12.15 19.46 -19.60
N THR A 40 -11.75 20.07 -18.48
CA THR A 40 -10.71 19.52 -17.61
C THR A 40 -11.37 18.85 -16.41
N PHE A 41 -11.12 17.55 -16.24
CA PHE A 41 -11.42 16.84 -15.01
C PHE A 41 -10.23 16.92 -14.07
N THR A 42 -10.46 17.41 -12.86
CA THR A 42 -9.43 17.49 -11.82
C THR A 42 -9.74 16.54 -10.68
N GLY A 43 -8.70 16.06 -10.01
CA GLY A 43 -8.85 15.25 -8.81
C GLY A 43 -7.55 15.19 -8.02
N ASN A 44 -7.64 14.63 -6.81
CA ASN A 44 -6.48 14.40 -5.95
C ASN A 44 -6.51 12.94 -5.50
N VAL A 45 -5.50 12.19 -5.91
CA VAL A 45 -5.33 10.79 -5.56
C VAL A 45 -4.51 10.73 -4.28
N VAL A 46 -5.14 10.33 -3.17
CA VAL A 46 -4.47 10.14 -1.88
C VAL A 46 -4.03 8.67 -1.72
N PRO A 47 -2.91 8.39 -1.05
CA PRO A 47 -2.52 7.01 -0.76
C PRO A 47 -3.52 6.38 0.21
N PRO A 48 -3.60 5.04 0.25
CA PRO A 48 -4.26 4.36 1.34
C PRO A 48 -3.61 4.72 2.69
N GLU A 49 -4.44 4.96 3.70
CA GLU A 49 -4.05 5.19 5.09
C GLU A 49 -3.97 3.84 5.81
N CYS A 50 -2.73 3.38 6.04
CA CYS A 50 -2.44 2.17 6.80
C CYS A 50 -1.40 2.47 7.88
N PHE A 51 -1.54 1.86 9.05
CA PHE A 51 -0.60 2.03 10.17
C PHE A 51 -0.42 0.73 10.96
N PHE A 52 0.77 0.58 11.55
CA PHE A 52 1.07 -0.52 12.45
C PHE A 52 0.75 -0.12 13.89
N THR A 53 0.33 -1.10 14.70
CA THR A 53 0.15 -0.93 16.14
C THR A 53 0.67 -2.17 16.88
N PRO A 54 1.70 -2.04 17.72
CA PRO A 54 2.54 -0.84 17.89
C PRO A 54 3.34 -0.51 16.62
N ASP A 55 3.74 0.75 16.47
CA ASP A 55 4.59 1.25 15.39
C ASP A 55 6.09 0.97 15.63
N VAL A 56 6.44 0.64 16.89
CA VAL A 56 7.76 0.18 17.31
C VAL A 56 7.64 -1.16 18.03
N ILE A 57 8.48 -2.12 17.63
CA ILE A 57 8.59 -3.40 18.31
C ILE A 57 9.84 -3.38 19.18
N ASP A 58 9.65 -3.39 20.50
CA ASP A 58 10.73 -3.57 21.47
C ASP A 58 10.62 -4.97 22.11
N PHE A 59 11.67 -5.76 21.93
CA PHE A 59 11.78 -7.06 22.57
C PHE A 59 12.30 -6.96 24.00
N GLY A 60 13.00 -5.87 24.36
CA GLY A 60 13.68 -5.70 25.63
C GLY A 60 14.81 -6.72 25.83
N GLU A 61 15.01 -7.13 27.08
CA GLU A 61 15.90 -8.24 27.42
C GLU A 61 15.25 -9.58 27.05
N VAL A 62 15.95 -10.39 26.27
CA VAL A 62 15.49 -11.73 25.85
C VAL A 62 16.54 -12.78 26.20
N CYS A 63 16.08 -13.97 26.62
CA CYS A 63 16.96 -15.07 26.95
C CYS A 63 17.60 -15.66 25.68
N PHE A 64 18.90 -15.92 25.75
CA PHE A 64 19.61 -16.63 24.67
C PHE A 64 19.06 -18.06 24.51
N GLY A 65 18.79 -18.48 23.28
CA GLY A 65 18.28 -19.81 22.96
C GLY A 65 16.76 -20.00 23.13
N PHE A 66 16.02 -19.00 23.62
CA PHE A 66 14.56 -19.10 23.79
C PHE A 66 13.83 -18.17 22.81
N PRO A 67 12.98 -18.72 21.91
CA PRO A 67 12.17 -17.91 21.02
C PRO A 67 11.28 -16.94 21.80
N THR A 68 11.34 -15.66 21.43
CA THR A 68 10.46 -14.61 21.94
C THR A 68 9.70 -14.00 20.77
N SER A 69 8.39 -13.84 20.92
CA SER A 69 7.53 -13.26 19.89
C SER A 69 6.89 -11.95 20.36
N ARG A 70 6.61 -11.08 19.41
CA ARG A 70 5.80 -9.87 19.56
C ARG A 70 4.76 -9.85 18.46
N GLU A 71 3.60 -9.30 18.77
CA GLU A 71 2.50 -9.16 17.82
C GLU A 71 2.37 -7.69 17.40
N ILE A 72 2.12 -7.47 16.11
CA ILE A 72 1.76 -6.17 15.56
C ILE A 72 0.50 -6.32 14.72
N THR A 73 -0.30 -5.28 14.69
CA THR A 73 -1.50 -5.19 13.85
C THR A 73 -1.29 -4.15 12.76
N LEU A 74 -1.49 -4.53 11.50
CA LEU A 74 -1.60 -3.57 10.39
C LEU A 74 -3.08 -3.25 10.16
N THR A 75 -3.47 -2.00 10.37
CA THR A 75 -4.85 -1.55 10.15
C THR A 75 -4.93 -0.71 8.89
N ASN A 76 -5.84 -1.05 7.97
CA ASN A 76 -6.20 -0.22 6.81
C ASN A 76 -7.44 0.62 7.15
N TRP A 77 -7.29 1.94 7.26
CA TRP A 77 -8.39 2.89 7.48
C TRP A 77 -8.97 3.47 6.18
N SER A 78 -8.43 3.07 5.04
CA SER A 78 -8.91 3.52 3.74
C SER A 78 -10.22 2.83 3.37
N ASN A 79 -11.05 3.53 2.59
CA ASN A 79 -12.25 2.95 1.95
C ASN A 79 -11.92 2.09 0.71
N VAL A 80 -10.64 1.83 0.47
CA VAL A 80 -10.16 1.02 -0.66
C VAL A 80 -9.41 -0.21 -0.14
N GLN A 81 -9.56 -1.32 -0.84
CA GLN A 81 -8.81 -2.53 -0.53
C GLN A 81 -7.33 -2.32 -0.80
N VAL A 82 -6.48 -2.72 0.14
CA VAL A 82 -5.02 -2.64 0.04
C VAL A 82 -4.44 -4.04 0.02
N ILE A 83 -3.49 -4.28 -0.89
CA ILE A 83 -2.66 -5.48 -0.93
C ILE A 83 -1.31 -5.10 -0.31
N PHE A 84 -0.85 -5.85 0.69
CA PHE A 84 0.41 -5.57 1.39
C PHE A 84 1.38 -6.75 1.34
N SER A 85 2.67 -6.45 1.40
CA SER A 85 3.75 -7.43 1.62
C SER A 85 4.64 -6.93 2.74
N LEU A 86 4.81 -7.74 3.79
CA LEU A 86 5.68 -7.43 4.91
C LEU A 86 7.10 -7.91 4.61
N ARG A 87 8.10 -7.05 4.86
CA ARG A 87 9.52 -7.35 4.76
C ARG A 87 10.23 -6.82 5.99
N ALA A 88 11.01 -7.67 6.66
CA ALA A 88 11.95 -7.25 7.68
C ALA A 88 13.31 -7.08 7.00
N ASP A 89 13.88 -5.87 7.05
CA ASP A 89 15.23 -5.62 6.56
C ASP A 89 16.23 -5.80 7.70
N GLY A 90 17.24 -6.66 7.50
CA GLY A 90 18.28 -6.88 8.51
C GLY A 90 17.92 -7.90 9.59
N ASP A 91 17.00 -8.83 9.32
CA ASP A 91 16.84 -10.06 10.10
C ASP A 91 18.08 -10.94 9.91
N GLY A 92 19.16 -10.59 10.62
CA GLY A 92 20.46 -11.23 10.52
C GLY A 92 20.31 -12.75 10.38
N SER A 93 21.06 -13.35 9.45
CA SER A 93 20.92 -14.77 9.10
C SER A 93 20.88 -15.60 10.38
N ALA A 94 19.70 -16.11 10.72
CA ALA A 94 19.50 -16.86 11.94
C ALA A 94 20.29 -18.17 11.82
N LEU A 95 21.55 -18.15 12.25
CA LEU A 95 22.13 -19.32 12.86
C LEU A 95 21.26 -19.57 14.10
N SER A 96 20.20 -20.34 13.90
CA SER A 96 19.47 -20.96 15.00
C SER A 96 20.48 -21.89 15.66
N TYR A 97 21.13 -21.39 16.72
CA TYR A 97 21.91 -22.25 17.59
C TYR A 97 20.96 -23.34 18.08
N ARG A 98 21.24 -24.58 17.69
CA ARG A 98 20.43 -25.73 18.08
C ARG A 98 20.82 -26.11 19.51
N ASP A 99 19.94 -26.80 20.23
CA ASP A 99 20.22 -27.29 21.60
C ASP A 99 21.57 -28.05 21.73
N GLN A 100 22.12 -28.56 20.63
CA GLN A 100 23.43 -29.22 20.57
C GLN A 100 24.64 -28.30 20.76
N ASP A 101 24.49 -26.99 20.61
CA ASP A 101 25.57 -26.01 20.79
C ASP A 101 25.84 -25.71 22.28
N PHE A 102 24.92 -26.09 23.18
CA PHE A 102 25.09 -25.96 24.64
C PHE A 102 25.93 -27.09 25.27
N ILE A 103 26.21 -28.17 24.54
CA ILE A 103 26.97 -29.32 25.05
C ILE A 103 28.36 -29.35 24.39
N LYS A 104 29.14 -28.29 24.55
CA LYS A 104 30.61 -28.33 24.39
C LYS A 104 31.29 -27.34 25.33
N ASP A 105 31.39 -27.71 26.61
CA ASP A 105 32.68 -27.66 27.29
C ASP A 105 32.73 -28.63 28.48
N PRO A 106 33.27 -29.86 28.31
CA PRO A 106 33.64 -30.71 29.44
C PRO A 106 35.05 -30.42 29.99
N GLU A 107 35.87 -29.56 29.40
CA GLU A 107 37.29 -29.43 29.80
C GLU A 107 37.85 -28.03 29.54
N ASN A 108 37.73 -27.12 30.52
CA ASN A 108 38.81 -26.19 30.88
C ASN A 108 38.61 -25.56 32.28
N VAL A 109 39.33 -26.17 33.24
CA VAL A 109 39.71 -25.78 34.63
C VAL A 109 38.69 -26.04 35.74
#